data_AF-A0A133V6Z0-F1
#
_entry.id   AF-A0A133V6Z0-F1
#
_cell.length_a   1.000
_cell.length_b   1.000
_cell.length_c   1.000
_cell.angle_alpha   90.00
_cell.angle_beta   90.00
_cell.angle_gamma   90.00
#
_symmetry.space_group_name_H-M   'P 1'
#
loop_
_entity.id
_entity.type
_entity.pdbx_description
1 polymer ?
#
loop_
_entity_poly.entity_id
_entity_poly.type
_entity_poly.pdbx_seq_one_letter_code
_entity_poly.pdbx_strand_id
1 'polypeptide(L)'
;MTVINLFRIGGSCYFKHYFGSRELFDEFRAYYDSLEYRFEVGEGELEDVIGKLRSYGFEVNLVEEDEISEYTVIVDKFKKHGDLLRNAVDVVELGDEKALVMKDKVAKEEALERGRKPDEEWLERL
;
A
#
# COMPACT_ATOMS: atom_id res chain seq x y z
N MET A 1 -18.22 4.37 4.47
CA MET A 1 -17.67 3.02 4.32
C MET A 1 -16.21 3.17 3.93
N THR A 2 -15.31 2.36 4.46
CA THR A 2 -13.86 2.53 4.24
C THR A 2 -13.41 1.56 3.16
N VAL A 3 -12.74 2.08 2.12
CA VAL A 3 -12.14 1.27 1.05
C VAL A 3 -10.71 0.92 1.43
N ILE A 4 -10.33 -0.34 1.27
CA ILE A 4 -8.96 -0.82 1.42
C ILE A 4 -8.45 -1.23 0.03
N ASN A 5 -7.34 -0.63 -0.40
CA ASN A 5 -6.67 -1.02 -1.63
C ASN A 5 -5.67 -2.15 -1.35
N LEU A 6 -5.79 -3.25 -2.10
CA LEU A 6 -4.88 -4.39 -2.09
C LEU A 6 -4.08 -4.35 -3.39
N PHE A 7 -2.78 -4.14 -3.27
CA PHE A 7 -1.86 -3.97 -4.39
C PHE A 7 -1.24 -5.30 -4.75
N ARG A 8 -1.45 -5.78 -5.98
CA ARG A 8 -0.75 -6.96 -6.51
C ARG A 8 0.67 -6.52 -6.90
N ILE A 9 1.68 -7.06 -6.21
CA ILE A 9 3.10 -6.77 -6.45
C ILE A 9 3.84 -8.10 -6.44
N GLY A 10 4.47 -8.48 -7.56
CA GLY A 10 5.33 -9.67 -7.59
C GLY A 10 4.64 -10.98 -7.18
N GLY A 11 3.35 -11.13 -7.52
CA GLY A 11 2.57 -12.34 -7.24
C GLY A 11 2.01 -12.46 -5.82
N SER A 12 2.08 -11.42 -5.00
CA SER A 12 1.36 -11.33 -3.72
C SER A 12 0.57 -10.03 -3.63
N CYS A 13 -0.43 -10.00 -2.75
CA CYS A 13 -1.24 -8.81 -2.52
C CYS A 13 -0.87 -8.16 -1.20
N TYR A 14 -0.63 -6.85 -1.24
CA TYR A 14 -0.24 -6.07 -0.07
C TYR A 14 -1.28 -5.00 0.23
N PHE A 15 -1.56 -4.78 1.51
CA PHE A 15 -2.35 -3.63 1.92
C PHE A 15 -1.90 -3.08 3.26
N LYS A 16 -2.26 -1.82 3.53
CA LYS A 16 -1.97 -1.15 4.80
C LYS A 16 -3.23 -0.55 5.36
N HIS A 17 -3.65 -1.05 6.51
CA HIS A 17 -4.83 -0.56 7.20
C HIS A 17 -4.62 -0.62 8.71
N TYR A 18 -5.06 0.44 9.40
CA TYR A 18 -5.09 0.45 10.86
C TYR A 18 -6.48 0.04 11.34
N PHE A 19 -6.60 -1.19 11.84
CA PHE A 19 -7.84 -1.67 12.41
C PHE A 19 -8.11 -0.99 13.76
N GLY A 20 -9.31 -0.40 13.90
CA GLY A 20 -9.71 0.30 15.13
C GLY A 20 -10.01 -0.63 16.32
N SER A 21 -10.20 -1.92 16.08
CA SER A 21 -10.39 -2.95 17.11
C SER A 21 -9.23 -3.94 17.10
N ARG A 22 -8.78 -4.32 18.30
CA ARG A 22 -7.80 -5.40 18.48
C ARG A 22 -8.32 -6.73 17.95
N GLU A 23 -9.60 -7.01 18.10
CA GLU A 23 -10.23 -8.25 17.61
C GLU A 23 -10.12 -8.35 16.08
N LEU A 24 -10.37 -7.24 15.37
CA LEU A 24 -10.19 -7.17 13.92
C LEU A 24 -8.73 -7.37 13.54
N PHE A 25 -7.80 -6.71 14.24
CA PHE A 25 -6.38 -6.90 13.96
C PHE A 25 -5.92 -8.35 14.17
N ASP A 26 -6.31 -8.97 15.29
CA ASP A 26 -5.93 -10.34 15.62
C ASP A 26 -6.45 -11.35 14.56
N GLU A 27 -7.59 -11.08 13.91
CA GLU A 27 -8.14 -11.90 12.81
C GLU A 27 -7.26 -11.91 11.54
N PHE A 28 -6.60 -10.79 11.23
CA PHE A 28 -5.70 -10.66 10.07
C PHE A 28 -4.22 -10.80 10.43
N ARG A 29 -3.90 -11.06 11.71
CA ARG A 29 -2.53 -11.04 12.24
C ARG A 29 -1.58 -12.02 11.57
N ALA A 30 -2.10 -13.14 11.07
CA ALA A 30 -1.31 -14.13 10.34
C ALA A 30 -0.68 -13.55 9.07
N TYR A 31 -1.32 -12.54 8.47
CA TYR A 31 -0.85 -11.86 7.26
C TYR A 31 -0.02 -10.60 7.57
N TYR A 32 0.13 -10.22 8.84
CA TYR A 32 0.78 -8.96 9.19
C TYR A 32 2.30 -9.09 9.26
N ASP A 33 2.99 -8.37 8.39
CA ASP A 33 4.43 -8.17 8.46
C ASP A 33 4.74 -6.98 9.39
N SER A 34 5.32 -7.30 10.55
CA SER A 34 5.73 -6.31 11.55
C SER A 34 7.01 -5.54 11.19
N LEU A 35 7.80 -6.02 10.23
CA LEU A 35 9.01 -5.34 9.75
C LEU A 35 8.61 -4.22 8.77
N GLU A 36 7.74 -4.56 7.82
CA GLU A 36 7.27 -3.63 6.77
C GLU A 36 5.99 -2.87 7.17
N TYR A 37 5.39 -3.23 8.31
CA TYR A 37 4.15 -2.64 8.86
C TYR A 37 2.97 -2.71 7.89
N ARG A 38 2.85 -3.80 7.13
CA ARG A 38 1.82 -4.03 6.12
C ARG A 38 1.27 -5.45 6.23
N PHE A 39 0.18 -5.71 5.53
CA PHE A 39 -0.35 -7.06 5.38
C PHE A 39 0.09 -7.61 4.03
N GLU A 40 0.59 -8.85 4.03
CA GLU A 40 0.96 -9.63 2.85
C GLU A 40 0.06 -10.85 2.76
N VAL A 41 -0.62 -11.00 1.63
CA VAL A 41 -1.58 -12.06 1.37
C VAL A 41 -1.18 -12.76 0.08
N GLY A 42 -0.85 -14.05 0.19
CA GLY A 42 -0.59 -14.87 -0.99
C GLY A 42 -1.86 -15.12 -1.80
N GLU A 43 -1.72 -15.41 -3.10
CA GLU A 43 -2.87 -15.56 -4.01
C GLU A 43 -3.89 -16.61 -3.55
N GLY A 44 -3.43 -17.70 -2.94
CA GLY A 44 -4.29 -18.79 -2.47
C GLY A 44 -5.20 -18.44 -1.29
N GLU A 45 -4.89 -17.36 -0.55
CA GLU A 45 -5.66 -16.91 0.62
C GLU A 45 -6.40 -15.59 0.35
N LEU A 46 -6.21 -15.00 -0.84
CA LEU A 46 -6.69 -13.68 -1.18
C LEU A 46 -8.22 -13.57 -1.11
N GLU A 47 -8.95 -14.51 -1.73
CA GLU A 47 -10.42 -14.48 -1.74
C GLU A 47 -11.00 -14.55 -0.32
N ASP A 48 -10.40 -15.37 0.55
CA ASP A 48 -10.82 -15.51 1.94
C ASP A 48 -10.58 -14.22 2.73
N VAL A 49 -9.41 -13.59 2.57
CA VAL A 49 -9.10 -12.31 3.22
C VAL A 49 -10.07 -11.21 2.74
N ILE A 50 -10.36 -11.14 1.44
CA ILE A 50 -11.31 -10.19 0.88
C ILE A 50 -12.72 -10.43 1.44
N GLY A 51 -13.15 -11.68 1.53
CA GLY A 51 -14.43 -12.07 2.11
C GLY A 51 -14.55 -11.63 3.57
N LYS A 52 -13.50 -11.83 4.37
CA LYS A 52 -13.43 -11.36 5.76
C LYS A 52 -13.47 -9.84 5.85
N LEU A 53 -12.70 -9.11 5.06
CA LEU A 53 -12.73 -7.65 5.06
C LEU A 53 -14.15 -7.12 4.76
N ARG A 54 -14.81 -7.72 3.76
CA ARG A 54 -16.19 -7.36 3.40
C ARG A 54 -17.20 -7.70 4.49
N SER A 55 -17.05 -8.83 5.19
CA SER A 55 -17.96 -9.19 6.30
C SER A 55 -17.86 -8.23 7.48
N TYR A 56 -16.70 -7.58 7.66
CA TYR A 56 -16.49 -6.50 8.63
C TYR A 56 -16.88 -5.10 8.11
N GLY A 57 -17.45 -5.00 6.91
CA GLY A 57 -17.97 -3.75 6.37
C GLY A 57 -16.94 -2.88 5.64
N PHE A 58 -15.78 -3.45 5.29
CA PHE A 58 -14.83 -2.80 4.40
C PHE A 58 -15.18 -3.06 2.94
N GLU A 59 -14.99 -2.05 2.11
CA GLU A 59 -14.90 -2.27 0.67
C GLU A 59 -13.45 -2.61 0.31
N VAL A 60 -13.28 -3.46 -0.70
CA VAL A 60 -11.97 -3.90 -1.16
C VAL A 60 -11.85 -3.52 -2.62
N ASN A 61 -10.79 -2.80 -2.93
CA ASN A 61 -10.35 -2.54 -4.29
C ASN A 61 -9.05 -3.32 -4.56
N LEU A 62 -9.03 -4.14 -5.60
CA LEU A 62 -7.80 -4.75 -6.08
C LEU A 62 -7.15 -3.77 -7.04
N VAL A 63 -5.86 -3.50 -6.82
CA VAL A 63 -5.03 -2.64 -7.67
C VAL A 63 -4.03 -3.56 -8.36
N GLU A 64 -4.18 -3.68 -9.68
CA GLU A 64 -3.29 -4.49 -10.50
C GLU A 64 -1.95 -3.77 -10.74
N GLU A 65 -0.93 -4.50 -11.20
CA GLU A 65 0.43 -3.97 -11.38
C GLU A 65 0.46 -2.72 -12.27
N ASP A 66 -0.33 -2.70 -13.35
CA ASP A 66 -0.42 -1.55 -14.26
C ASP A 66 -1.09 -0.30 -13.65
N GLU A 67 -1.80 -0.46 -12.54
CA GLU A 67 -2.48 0.62 -11.81
C GLU A 67 -1.66 1.18 -10.64
N ILE A 68 -0.55 0.53 -10.23
CA ILE A 68 0.28 0.94 -9.07
C ILE A 68 0.77 2.40 -9.22
N SER A 69 1.10 2.80 -10.43
CA SER A 69 1.53 4.17 -10.74
C SER A 69 0.48 5.24 -10.36
N GLU A 70 -0.81 4.88 -10.37
CA GLU A 70 -1.90 5.76 -9.92
C GLU A 70 -1.87 6.05 -8.42
N TYR A 71 -1.14 5.26 -7.63
CA TYR A 71 -0.99 5.39 -6.19
C TYR A 71 0.42 5.79 -5.76
N THR A 72 1.34 5.94 -6.71
CA THR A 72 2.76 6.16 -6.42
C THR A 72 3.14 7.63 -6.35
N VAL A 73 4.02 7.98 -5.41
CA VAL A 73 4.70 9.27 -5.31
C VAL A 73 6.20 9.09 -5.21
N ILE A 74 6.96 9.85 -5.99
CA ILE A 74 8.42 9.89 -5.94
C ILE A 74 8.87 10.98 -4.98
N VAL A 75 9.76 10.64 -4.05
CA VAL A 75 10.34 11.57 -3.06
C VAL A 75 11.87 11.47 -3.05
N ASP A 76 12.51 12.56 -2.67
CA ASP A 76 13.94 12.60 -2.41
C ASP A 76 14.26 11.85 -1.11
N LYS A 77 15.22 10.90 -1.17
CA LYS A 77 15.54 10.01 -0.05
C LYS A 77 16.17 10.74 1.14
N PHE A 78 16.78 11.90 0.92
CA PHE A 78 17.48 12.68 1.95
C PHE A 78 16.58 13.72 2.62
N LYS A 79 15.45 14.07 2.00
CA LYS A 79 14.44 14.92 2.63
C LYS A 79 13.67 14.12 3.68
N LYS A 80 13.27 14.77 4.77
CA LYS A 80 12.46 14.12 5.80
C LYS A 80 11.08 13.77 5.22
N HIS A 81 10.73 12.49 5.14
CA HIS A 81 9.41 12.00 4.68
C HIS A 81 8.88 10.84 5.54
N GLY A 82 9.38 10.68 6.78
CA GLY A 82 9.01 9.57 7.65
C GLY A 82 7.52 9.50 8.00
N ASP A 83 6.82 10.63 7.97
CA ASP A 83 5.36 10.69 8.13
C ASP A 83 4.61 10.07 6.94
N LEU A 84 5.15 10.15 5.71
CA LEU A 84 4.56 9.56 4.52
C LEU A 84 4.68 8.02 4.52
N LEU A 85 5.77 7.48 5.08
CA LEU A 85 6.02 6.02 5.17
C LEU A 85 4.92 5.29 5.95
N ARG A 86 4.25 5.98 6.89
CA ARG A 86 3.12 5.41 7.61
C ARG A 86 1.94 5.07 6.69
N ASN A 87 1.82 5.76 5.56
CA ASN A 87 0.79 5.53 4.57
C ASN A 87 1.29 4.80 3.31
N ALA A 88 2.58 4.51 3.20
CA ALA A 88 3.14 3.72 2.10
C ALA A 88 2.95 2.22 2.36
N VAL A 89 2.36 1.51 1.39
CA VAL A 89 2.23 0.05 1.35
C VAL A 89 3.54 -0.59 0.91
N ASP A 90 4.23 0.02 -0.04
CA ASP A 90 5.51 -0.45 -0.55
C ASP A 90 6.46 0.73 -0.84
N VAL A 91 7.76 0.45 -0.81
CA VAL A 91 8.81 1.45 -1.02
C VAL A 91 9.89 0.87 -1.92
N VAL A 92 10.08 1.48 -3.08
CA VAL A 92 11.15 1.14 -4.02
C VAL A 92 12.19 2.25 -4.03
N GLU A 93 13.46 1.93 -3.82
CA GLU A 93 14.56 2.91 -3.82
C GLU A 93 15.32 2.87 -5.14
N LEU A 94 15.61 4.05 -5.71
CA LEU A 94 16.43 4.20 -6.90
C LEU A 94 17.31 5.44 -6.79
N GLY A 95 18.63 5.23 -6.79
CA GLY A 95 19.59 6.33 -6.69
C GLY A 95 19.32 7.18 -5.45
N ASP A 96 18.99 8.46 -5.67
CA ASP A 96 18.70 9.44 -4.61
C ASP A 96 17.20 9.62 -4.32
N GLU A 97 16.37 8.73 -4.85
CA GLU A 97 14.92 8.83 -4.81
C GLU A 97 14.27 7.55 -4.27
N LYS A 98 13.02 7.70 -3.82
CA LYS A 98 12.15 6.58 -3.45
C LYS A 98 10.79 6.73 -4.11
N ALA A 99 10.25 5.65 -4.65
CA ALA A 99 8.85 5.52 -4.94
C ALA A 99 8.11 5.00 -3.71
N LEU A 100 7.07 5.72 -3.30
CA LEU A 100 6.16 5.34 -2.23
C LEU A 100 4.83 4.93 -2.86
N VAL A 101 4.46 3.66 -2.77
CA VAL A 101 3.13 3.18 -3.17
C VAL A 101 2.16 3.49 -2.03
N MET A 102 1.30 4.48 -2.20
CA MET A 102 0.44 4.98 -1.13
C MET A 102 -0.82 4.12 -0.96
N LYS A 103 -1.26 3.91 0.28
CA LYS A 103 -2.42 3.04 0.60
C LYS A 103 -3.74 3.45 -0.06
N ASP A 104 -3.88 4.72 -0.44
CA ASP A 104 -5.07 5.27 -1.10
C ASP A 104 -4.73 6.59 -1.83
N LYS A 105 -5.68 7.06 -2.66
CA LYS A 105 -5.51 8.30 -3.45
C LYS A 105 -5.44 9.55 -2.57
N VAL A 106 -6.02 9.56 -1.37
CA VAL A 106 -5.92 10.70 -0.44
C VAL A 106 -4.49 10.84 0.07
N ALA A 107 -3.91 9.74 0.53
CA ALA A 107 -2.52 9.69 0.98
C ALA A 107 -1.54 10.03 -0.14
N LYS A 108 -1.84 9.65 -1.39
CA LYS A 108 -1.07 10.10 -2.57
C LYS A 108 -1.11 11.61 -2.73
N GLU A 109 -2.29 12.23 -2.71
CA GLU A 109 -2.41 13.68 -2.89
C GLU A 109 -1.69 14.45 -1.78
N GLU A 110 -1.78 14.00 -0.52
CA GLU A 110 -1.00 14.58 0.59
C GLU A 110 0.52 14.42 0.37
N ALA A 111 0.98 13.26 -0.10
CA ALA A 111 2.39 13.02 -0.37
C ALA A 111 2.91 13.85 -1.57
N LEU A 112 2.06 14.14 -2.56
CA LEU A 112 2.42 14.94 -3.73
C LEU A 112 2.78 16.39 -3.39
N GLU A 113 2.35 16.93 -2.26
CA GLU A 113 2.80 18.25 -1.78
C GLU A 113 4.32 18.31 -1.54
N ARG A 114 4.96 17.15 -1.40
CA ARG A 114 6.39 17.00 -1.03
C ARG A 114 7.17 16.14 -2.01
N GLY A 115 6.52 15.66 -3.06
CA GLY A 115 7.07 14.75 -4.06
C GLY A 115 6.62 15.09 -5.47
N ARG A 116 6.72 14.11 -6.37
CA ARG A 116 6.20 14.20 -7.74
C ARG A 116 5.52 12.90 -8.16
N LYS A 117 4.77 12.97 -9.26
CA LYS A 117 4.26 11.77 -9.93
C LYS A 117 5.42 10.98 -10.56
N PRO A 118 5.33 9.66 -10.66
CA PRO A 118 6.31 8.86 -11.39
C PRO A 118 6.43 9.33 -12.85
N ASP A 119 7.66 9.39 -13.34
CA ASP A 119 8.01 9.63 -14.74
C ASP A 119 8.29 8.29 -15.44
N GLU A 120 8.63 8.31 -16.74
CA GLU A 120 8.85 7.09 -17.54
C GLU A 120 9.88 6.14 -16.92
N GLU A 121 10.93 6.67 -16.28
CA GLU A 121 11.95 5.85 -15.61
C GLU A 121 11.36 5.02 -14.46
N TRP A 122 10.41 5.60 -13.72
CA TRP A 122 9.75 4.91 -12.62
C TRP A 122 8.66 3.95 -13.09
N LEU A 123 7.96 4.24 -14.18
CA LEU A 123 6.91 3.37 -14.71
C LEU A 123 7.44 1.99 -15.14
N GLU A 124 8.69 1.90 -15.59
CA GLU A 124 9.33 0.62 -15.96
C GLU A 124 9.73 -0.25 -14.74
N ARG A 125 9.61 0.30 -13.52
CA ARG A 125 10.11 -0.32 -12.28
C ARG A 125 9.04 -0.59 -11.23
N LEU A 126 7.85 -0.02 -11.41
CA LEU A 126 6.67 -0.27 -10.60
C LEU A 126 5.92 -1.49 -11.14
#